data_AF-A0A4Y8P8U2-F1
#
_entry.id   AF-A0A4Y8P8U2-F1
#
_cell.length_a   1.000
_cell.length_b   1.000
_cell.length_c   1.000
_cell.angle_alpha   90.00
_cell.angle_beta   90.00
_cell.angle_gamma   90.00
#
_symmetry.space_group_name_H-M   'P 1'
#
loop_
_entity.id
_entity.type
_entity.pdbx_description
1 polymer ?
#
loop_
_entity_poly.entity_id
_entity_poly.type
_entity_poly.pdbx_seq_one_letter_code
_entity_poly.pdbx_strand_id
1 'polypeptide(L)'
;MKRALAVLVGEMHDENHYKSLINALPQLDRQGFVLTLELPRDFNPLIQSFMRKASLIYEKANEHKIDMQEAEKRVDQLEAKLIYKILKRYPAAVYLPLPVDKQHYVKREKNQWYIVDKGTGEKEAVGPLVHYTDVIKEVAKHNIQNHGNLQVYAVDVSTKEMKEHAKKGNLFFRISLPETCQQPVEEYLKKARKSAFLGKIPKESLRKKLSEALQKEGINLHEALQKEGDSEDRFFNRFFKQLNNIAKMQQKDKSLVVHIIENGNLCFGGDMKPEFVDYRDQRMSGNLELKEDHKYGPCNIKQVAETRSFYYPGSRVIHWGGAYHLGEIKRQTNLSKEVKKAGFSCVVTADAYTDEFRNYPTDYVFESQKGLQKAITHGIKIQTKSHVRYPHSLSHGEKQKEKDTSQHEP
;
A
#
# COMPACT_ATOMS: atom_id res chain seq x y z
N MET A 1 -28.97 -1.85 -13.04
CA MET A 1 -27.51 -1.56 -13.12
C MET A 1 -26.87 -2.02 -11.83
N LYS A 2 -25.83 -2.87 -11.87
CA LYS A 2 -25.06 -3.25 -10.66
C LYS A 2 -24.44 -1.99 -10.07
N ARG A 3 -24.64 -1.74 -8.79
CA ARG A 3 -24.10 -0.57 -8.09
C ARG A 3 -22.83 -0.96 -7.38
N ALA A 4 -21.74 -1.12 -8.11
CA ALA A 4 -20.47 -1.49 -7.48
C ALA A 4 -19.98 -0.35 -6.57
N LEU A 5 -19.47 -0.71 -5.39
CA LEU A 5 -18.95 0.19 -4.37
C LEU A 5 -17.43 0.01 -4.24
N ALA A 6 -16.70 1.11 -4.33
CA ALA A 6 -15.30 1.18 -3.91
C ALA A 6 -15.17 2.13 -2.71
N VAL A 7 -14.55 1.64 -1.64
CA VAL A 7 -14.06 2.48 -0.54
C VAL A 7 -12.55 2.62 -0.73
N LEU A 8 -12.10 3.82 -1.10
CA LEU A 8 -10.69 4.11 -1.34
C LEU A 8 -10.12 4.73 -0.07
N VAL A 9 -9.17 4.03 0.55
CA VAL A 9 -8.58 4.44 1.81
C VAL A 9 -7.15 4.90 1.60
N GLY A 10 -6.88 6.15 1.97
CA GLY A 10 -5.54 6.72 2.14
C GLY A 10 -5.06 6.44 3.55
N GLU A 11 -3.97 5.70 3.70
CA GLU A 11 -3.38 5.34 4.99
C GLU A 11 -2.12 6.14 5.30
N MET A 12 -1.94 6.45 6.58
CA MET A 12 -0.65 6.80 7.16
C MET A 12 0.08 5.52 7.55
N HIS A 13 1.34 5.42 7.12
CA HIS A 13 2.24 4.28 7.30
C HIS A 13 2.65 4.04 8.77
N ASP A 14 1.66 3.92 9.66
CA ASP A 14 1.82 3.69 11.09
C ASP A 14 0.99 2.48 11.57
N GLU A 15 1.34 1.96 12.74
CA GLU A 15 0.67 0.76 13.27
C GLU A 15 -0.83 0.98 13.58
N ASN A 16 -1.26 2.19 13.89
CA ASN A 16 -2.61 2.45 14.38
C ASN A 16 -3.65 2.37 13.25
N HIS A 17 -3.30 2.84 12.06
CA HIS A 17 -4.18 2.76 10.90
C HIS A 17 -4.34 1.31 10.41
N TYR A 18 -3.27 0.53 10.41
CA TYR A 18 -3.36 -0.89 10.06
C TYR A 18 -4.13 -1.71 11.11
N LYS A 19 -3.98 -1.40 12.40
CA LYS A 19 -4.86 -1.96 13.46
C LYS A 19 -6.33 -1.62 13.21
N SER A 20 -6.61 -0.41 12.71
CA SER A 20 -7.99 0.00 12.36
C SER A 20 -8.57 -0.85 11.22
N LEU A 21 -7.78 -1.19 10.19
CA LEU A 21 -8.19 -2.12 9.14
C LEU A 21 -8.39 -3.55 9.68
N ILE A 22 -7.45 -4.07 10.46
CA ILE A 22 -7.51 -5.41 11.06
C ILE A 22 -8.78 -5.56 11.91
N ASN A 23 -9.09 -4.56 12.73
CA ASN A 23 -10.29 -4.58 13.56
C ASN A 23 -11.60 -4.44 12.75
N ALA A 24 -11.54 -4.00 11.50
CA ALA A 24 -12.69 -3.90 10.60
C ALA A 24 -12.96 -5.20 9.80
N LEU A 25 -12.05 -6.19 9.81
CA LEU A 25 -12.18 -7.43 9.03
C LEU A 25 -13.52 -8.14 9.23
N PRO A 26 -14.06 -8.34 10.46
CA PRO A 26 -15.35 -9.01 10.63
C PRO A 26 -16.51 -8.29 9.93
N GLN A 27 -16.48 -6.95 9.91
CA GLN A 27 -17.50 -6.17 9.21
C GLN A 27 -17.33 -6.26 7.69
N LEU A 28 -16.10 -6.14 7.20
CA LEU A 28 -15.79 -6.27 5.76
C LEU A 28 -16.27 -7.62 5.23
N ASP A 29 -16.03 -8.69 5.98
CA ASP A 29 -16.43 -10.04 5.62
C ASP A 29 -17.95 -10.20 5.54
N ARG A 30 -18.66 -9.82 6.62
CA ARG A 30 -20.12 -9.84 6.69
C ARG A 30 -20.78 -9.02 5.59
N GLN A 31 -20.13 -7.94 5.17
CA GLN A 31 -20.64 -7.02 4.15
C GLN A 31 -20.18 -7.40 2.74
N GLY A 32 -19.51 -8.53 2.55
CA GLY A 32 -19.14 -9.02 1.22
C GLY A 32 -18.06 -8.20 0.52
N PHE A 33 -17.19 -7.52 1.27
CA PHE A 33 -16.06 -6.80 0.70
C PHE A 33 -14.96 -7.76 0.26
N VAL A 34 -14.19 -7.31 -0.73
CA VAL A 34 -12.85 -7.82 -1.06
C VAL A 34 -11.82 -6.74 -0.71
N LEU A 35 -10.68 -7.13 -0.15
CA LEU A 35 -9.60 -6.21 0.23
C LEU A 35 -8.55 -6.14 -0.87
N THR A 36 -8.22 -4.93 -1.31
CA THR A 36 -7.08 -4.67 -2.19
C THR A 36 -6.02 -3.84 -1.48
N LEU A 37 -4.76 -4.16 -1.71
CA LEU A 37 -3.61 -3.48 -1.12
C LEU A 37 -2.77 -2.79 -2.21
N GLU A 38 -2.18 -1.65 -1.87
CA GLU A 38 -1.11 -0.99 -2.64
C GLU A 38 0.19 -1.82 -2.59
N LEU A 39 0.15 -2.97 -3.24
CA LEU A 39 1.29 -3.83 -3.48
C LEU A 39 1.31 -4.20 -4.97
N PRO A 40 2.49 -4.40 -5.57
CA PRO A 40 2.59 -4.89 -6.94
C PRO A 40 1.80 -6.16 -7.17
N ARG A 41 0.98 -6.16 -8.21
CA ARG A 41 0.12 -7.29 -8.59
C ARG A 41 0.88 -8.61 -8.79
N ASP A 42 2.16 -8.57 -9.16
CA ASP A 42 3.00 -9.76 -9.30
C ASP A 42 3.35 -10.44 -7.97
N PHE A 43 2.95 -9.85 -6.84
CA PHE A 43 2.98 -10.48 -5.52
C PHE A 43 1.74 -11.31 -5.19
N ASN A 44 0.64 -11.23 -5.96
CA ASN A 44 -0.56 -12.05 -5.73
C ASN A 44 -0.25 -13.55 -5.55
N PRO A 45 0.58 -14.22 -6.38
CA PRO A 45 0.93 -15.62 -6.15
C PRO A 45 1.62 -15.89 -4.80
N LEU A 46 2.41 -14.93 -4.30
CA LEU A 46 3.05 -15.04 -2.99
C LEU A 46 2.03 -14.88 -1.86
N ILE A 47 1.11 -13.91 -1.99
CA ILE A 47 0.03 -13.66 -1.03
C ILE A 47 -0.88 -14.90 -0.93
N GLN A 48 -1.37 -15.42 -2.07
CA GLN A 48 -2.23 -16.60 -2.09
C GLN A 48 -1.52 -17.84 -1.53
N SER A 49 -0.23 -18.03 -1.86
CA SER A 49 0.54 -19.13 -1.28
C SER A 49 0.77 -18.99 0.23
N PHE A 50 0.92 -17.76 0.74
CA PHE A 50 1.07 -17.51 2.17
C PHE A 50 -0.25 -17.77 2.89
N MET A 51 -1.35 -17.16 2.43
CA MET A 51 -2.67 -17.32 3.04
C MET A 51 -3.07 -18.79 3.15
N ARG A 52 -2.95 -19.56 2.05
CA ARG A 52 -3.23 -21.01 2.07
C ARG A 52 -2.42 -21.77 3.13
N LYS A 53 -1.12 -21.45 3.29
CA LYS A 53 -0.26 -22.13 4.27
C LYS A 53 -0.57 -21.70 5.70
N ALA A 54 -0.86 -20.41 5.92
CA ALA A 54 -1.24 -19.88 7.21
C ALA A 54 -2.59 -20.46 7.65
N SER A 55 -3.58 -20.51 6.75
CA SER A 55 -4.89 -21.13 6.98
C SER A 55 -4.76 -22.58 7.44
N LEU A 56 -3.96 -23.41 6.75
CA LEU A 56 -3.72 -24.81 7.17
C LEU A 56 -3.08 -24.95 8.57
N ILE A 57 -2.31 -23.94 9.00
CA ILE A 57 -1.73 -23.93 10.36
C ILE A 57 -2.80 -23.53 11.38
N TYR A 58 -3.57 -22.47 11.10
CA TYR A 58 -4.66 -22.03 11.97
C TYR A 58 -5.79 -23.07 12.07
N GLU A 59 -6.07 -23.84 11.01
CA GLU A 59 -7.04 -24.94 11.04
C GLU A 59 -6.61 -26.01 12.05
N LYS A 60 -5.33 -26.42 12.02
CA LYS A 60 -4.79 -27.36 13.01
C LYS A 60 -4.87 -26.82 14.43
N ALA A 61 -4.73 -25.51 14.62
CA ALA A 61 -4.86 -24.88 15.93
C ALA A 61 -6.33 -24.89 16.41
N ASN A 62 -7.28 -24.59 15.53
CA ASN A 62 -8.73 -24.67 15.81
C ASN A 62 -9.20 -26.11 16.07
N GLU A 63 -8.58 -27.09 15.43
CA GLU A 63 -8.80 -28.53 15.69
C GLU A 63 -8.05 -29.05 16.92
N HIS A 64 -7.39 -28.17 17.70
CA HIS A 64 -6.59 -28.51 18.88
C HIS A 64 -5.42 -29.50 18.62
N LYS A 65 -4.96 -29.62 17.37
CA LYS A 65 -3.81 -30.47 16.98
C LYS A 65 -2.46 -29.81 17.28
N ILE A 66 -2.44 -28.49 17.40
CA ILE A 66 -1.32 -27.68 17.90
C ILE A 66 -1.90 -26.58 18.78
N ASP A 67 -1.14 -26.07 19.74
CA ASP A 67 -1.57 -24.88 20.47
C ASP A 67 -1.48 -23.61 19.60
N MET A 68 -2.23 -22.57 19.99
CA MET A 68 -2.30 -21.32 19.24
C MET A 68 -0.98 -20.54 19.24
N GLN A 69 -0.15 -20.67 20.29
CA GLN A 69 1.13 -19.96 20.36
C GLN A 69 2.15 -20.54 19.36
N GLU A 70 2.21 -21.86 19.26
CA GLU A 70 3.00 -22.59 18.27
C GLU A 70 2.49 -22.31 16.85
N ALA A 71 1.17 -22.19 16.66
CA ALA A 71 0.59 -21.78 15.38
C ALA A 71 1.07 -20.37 14.98
N GLU A 72 0.99 -19.39 15.87
CA GLU A 72 1.48 -18.02 15.65
C GLU A 72 2.97 -18.02 15.28
N LYS A 73 3.80 -18.77 16.01
CA LYS A 73 5.25 -18.88 15.74
C LYS A 73 5.54 -19.44 14.35
N ARG A 74 4.79 -20.46 13.91
CA ARG A 74 4.95 -21.04 12.56
C ARG A 74 4.49 -20.07 11.47
N VAL A 75 3.42 -19.33 11.71
CA VAL A 75 2.91 -18.32 10.77
C VAL A 75 3.89 -17.14 10.68
N ASP A 76 4.47 -16.68 11.78
CA ASP A 76 5.52 -15.64 11.79
C ASP A 76 6.72 -16.06 10.93
N GLN A 77 7.11 -17.34 10.95
CA GLN A 77 8.17 -17.84 10.06
C GLN A 77 7.78 -17.83 8.58
N LEU A 78 6.50 -18.03 8.26
CA LEU A 78 5.98 -17.87 6.90
C LEU A 78 5.94 -16.40 6.50
N GLU A 79 5.59 -15.52 7.43
CA GLU A 79 5.50 -14.08 7.21
C GLU A 79 6.88 -13.49 6.95
N ALA A 80 7.89 -13.86 7.76
CA ALA A 80 9.29 -13.49 7.53
C ALA A 80 9.77 -13.89 6.12
N LYS A 81 9.35 -15.07 5.63
CA LYS A 81 9.65 -15.53 4.26
C LYS A 81 8.90 -14.72 3.20
N LEU A 82 7.67 -14.32 3.46
CA LEU A 82 6.89 -13.45 2.57
C LEU A 82 7.55 -12.07 2.46
N ILE A 83 7.83 -11.43 3.61
CA ILE A 83 8.54 -10.14 3.70
C ILE A 83 9.86 -10.22 2.92
N TYR A 84 10.70 -11.22 3.20
CA TYR A 84 11.98 -11.37 2.50
C TYR A 84 11.81 -11.45 0.97
N LYS A 85 10.81 -12.20 0.48
CA LYS A 85 10.55 -12.33 -0.97
C LYS A 85 10.04 -11.04 -1.59
N ILE A 86 9.18 -10.30 -0.89
CA ILE A 86 8.66 -9.00 -1.33
C ILE A 86 9.83 -8.02 -1.42
N LEU A 87 10.59 -7.84 -0.34
CA LEU A 87 11.71 -6.88 -0.31
C LEU A 87 12.80 -7.20 -1.34
N LYS A 88 13.06 -8.49 -1.61
CA LYS A 88 14.03 -8.89 -2.63
C LYS A 88 13.58 -8.53 -4.06
N ARG A 89 12.27 -8.48 -4.33
CA ARG A 89 11.72 -8.26 -5.68
C ARG A 89 11.27 -6.84 -5.92
N TYR A 90 10.84 -6.14 -4.88
CA TYR A 90 10.24 -4.82 -4.99
C TYR A 90 11.29 -3.80 -5.47
N PRO A 91 11.15 -3.19 -6.65
CA PRO A 91 12.12 -2.22 -7.15
C PRO A 91 12.08 -0.91 -6.36
N ALA A 92 10.94 -0.57 -5.74
CA ALA A 92 10.90 0.50 -4.75
C ALA A 92 11.48 0.06 -3.38
N ALA A 93 11.83 -1.22 -3.17
CA ALA A 93 12.74 -1.61 -2.08
C ALA A 93 14.21 -1.27 -2.38
N VAL A 94 14.52 -0.65 -3.53
CA VAL A 94 15.75 0.12 -3.74
C VAL A 94 15.78 1.37 -2.83
N TYR A 95 14.73 1.65 -2.06
CA TYR A 95 14.75 2.65 -0.99
C TYR A 95 15.06 2.06 0.40
N LEU A 96 15.31 0.74 0.51
CA LEU A 96 15.71 0.12 1.77
C LEU A 96 17.17 0.45 2.12
N PRO A 97 17.48 0.72 3.40
CA PRO A 97 18.85 1.02 3.85
C PRO A 97 19.83 -0.16 3.68
N LEU A 98 19.32 -1.40 3.57
CA LEU A 98 20.12 -2.62 3.47
C LEU A 98 19.74 -3.47 2.25
N PRO A 99 20.73 -4.02 1.51
CA PRO A 99 20.47 -4.95 0.42
C PRO A 99 19.91 -6.26 0.96
N VAL A 100 18.77 -6.73 0.45
CA VAL A 100 18.21 -8.04 0.85
C VAL A 100 18.81 -9.15 -0.01
N ASP A 101 19.86 -9.80 0.51
CA ASP A 101 20.53 -10.93 -0.14
C ASP A 101 20.68 -12.14 0.81
N LYS A 102 21.55 -13.11 0.44
CA LYS A 102 21.73 -14.36 1.21
C LYS A 102 22.41 -14.12 2.58
N GLN A 103 23.08 -12.99 2.76
CA GLN A 103 23.71 -12.59 4.02
C GLN A 103 22.70 -12.00 5.00
N HIS A 104 21.44 -11.80 4.58
CA HIS A 104 20.41 -11.18 5.41
C HIS A 104 19.27 -12.15 5.73
N TYR A 105 18.60 -11.93 6.85
CA TYR A 105 17.34 -12.60 7.20
C TYR A 105 16.38 -11.64 7.88
N VAL A 106 15.09 -12.00 7.89
CA VAL A 106 14.03 -11.21 8.51
C VAL A 106 13.64 -11.87 9.83
N LYS A 107 13.51 -11.09 10.90
CA LYS A 107 13.02 -11.54 12.21
C LYS A 107 12.08 -10.52 12.84
N ARG A 108 11.22 -10.97 13.75
CA ARG A 108 10.35 -10.12 14.57
C ARG A 108 10.92 -9.99 15.98
N GLU A 109 11.01 -8.78 16.51
CA GLU A 109 11.33 -8.51 17.92
C GLU A 109 10.36 -7.45 18.45
N LYS A 110 9.68 -7.73 19.59
CA LYS A 110 8.72 -6.79 20.23
C LYS A 110 7.74 -6.16 19.21
N ASN A 111 7.14 -6.99 18.36
CA ASN A 111 6.23 -6.63 17.27
C ASN A 111 6.82 -5.86 16.08
N GLN A 112 8.09 -5.46 16.12
CA GLN A 112 8.78 -4.83 15.00
C GLN A 112 9.54 -5.85 14.16
N TRP A 113 9.43 -5.73 12.83
CA TRP A 113 10.21 -6.52 11.89
C TRP A 113 11.59 -5.88 11.65
N TYR A 114 12.62 -6.71 11.58
CA TYR A 114 14.01 -6.32 11.31
C TYR A 114 14.60 -7.14 10.17
N ILE A 115 15.36 -6.49 9.30
CA ILE A 115 16.37 -7.16 8.48
C ILE A 115 17.66 -7.20 9.29
N VAL A 116 18.29 -8.37 9.35
CA VAL A 116 19.51 -8.61 10.12
C VAL A 116 20.59 -9.12 9.20
N ASP A 117 21.77 -8.51 9.27
CA ASP A 117 22.98 -9.01 8.64
C ASP A 117 23.56 -10.17 9.47
N LYS A 118 23.81 -11.32 8.82
CA LYS A 118 24.28 -12.56 9.48
C LYS A 118 25.71 -12.47 10.00
N GLY A 119 26.56 -11.62 9.39
CA GLY A 119 27.97 -11.53 9.75
C GLY A 119 28.22 -10.56 10.89
N THR A 120 27.55 -9.41 10.86
CA THR A 120 27.74 -8.31 11.81
C THR A 120 26.69 -8.30 12.93
N GLY A 121 25.52 -8.90 12.70
CA GLY A 121 24.36 -8.77 13.59
C GLY A 121 23.68 -7.40 13.53
N GLU A 122 24.14 -6.48 12.66
CA GLU A 122 23.48 -5.18 12.44
C GLU A 122 22.02 -5.43 12.01
N LYS A 123 21.10 -4.71 12.66
CA LYS A 123 19.67 -4.80 12.39
C LYS A 123 19.12 -3.46 11.94
N GLU A 124 18.31 -3.48 10.90
CA GLU A 124 17.55 -2.34 10.42
C GLU A 124 16.07 -2.66 10.52
N ALA A 125 15.28 -1.74 11.07
CA ALA A 125 13.83 -1.88 11.08
C ALA A 125 13.31 -1.92 9.64
N VAL A 126 12.44 -2.88 9.35
CA VAL A 126 11.76 -2.93 8.05
C VAL A 126 10.66 -1.88 8.05
N GLY A 127 10.68 -0.98 7.07
CA GLY A 127 9.69 0.07 6.88
C GLY A 127 8.30 -0.46 6.48
N PRO A 128 7.39 0.43 6.05
CA PRO A 128 5.94 0.23 6.14
C PRO A 128 5.33 -0.90 5.31
N LEU A 129 6.09 -1.48 4.38
CA LEU A 129 5.69 -2.68 3.62
C LEU A 129 5.31 -3.87 4.51
N VAL A 130 5.78 -3.91 5.76
CA VAL A 130 5.45 -4.98 6.73
C VAL A 130 4.02 -4.90 7.25
N HIS A 131 3.42 -3.72 7.24
CA HIS A 131 2.05 -3.59 7.73
C HIS A 131 1.03 -4.26 6.80
N TYR A 132 1.32 -4.34 5.49
CA TYR A 132 0.53 -5.16 4.57
C TYR A 132 0.60 -6.66 4.90
N THR A 133 1.77 -7.17 5.33
CA THR A 133 1.89 -8.60 5.65
C THR A 133 1.18 -8.97 6.94
N ASP A 134 1.17 -8.06 7.93
CA ASP A 134 0.36 -8.21 9.15
C ASP A 134 -1.14 -8.31 8.78
N VAL A 135 -1.65 -7.46 7.88
CA VAL A 135 -3.04 -7.54 7.42
C VAL A 135 -3.34 -8.86 6.72
N ILE A 136 -2.45 -9.33 5.84
CA ILE A 136 -2.63 -10.61 5.14
C ILE A 136 -2.64 -11.79 6.12
N LYS A 137 -1.78 -11.74 7.15
CA LYS A 137 -1.76 -12.71 8.26
C LYS A 137 -3.08 -12.71 9.02
N GLU A 138 -3.54 -11.54 9.45
CA GLU A 138 -4.79 -11.41 10.22
C GLU A 138 -6.03 -11.79 9.41
N VAL A 139 -6.05 -11.57 8.10
CA VAL A 139 -7.13 -12.07 7.23
C VAL A 139 -7.14 -13.60 7.20
N ALA A 140 -5.96 -14.25 7.06
CA ALA A 140 -5.87 -15.71 7.07
C ALA A 140 -6.37 -16.31 8.40
N LYS A 141 -6.01 -15.66 9.52
CA LYS A 141 -6.48 -16.02 10.86
C LYS A 141 -7.99 -15.82 11.02
N HIS A 142 -8.50 -14.64 10.64
CA HIS A 142 -9.92 -14.28 10.70
C HIS A 142 -10.78 -15.30 9.95
N ASN A 143 -10.40 -15.67 8.72
CA ASN A 143 -11.15 -16.60 7.89
C ASN A 143 -11.31 -17.98 8.56
N ILE A 144 -10.26 -18.47 9.23
CA ILE A 144 -10.33 -19.77 9.90
C ILE A 144 -11.09 -19.71 11.22
N GLN A 145 -10.89 -18.66 12.01
CA GLN A 145 -11.54 -18.52 13.32
C GLN A 145 -13.02 -18.15 13.23
N ASN A 146 -13.45 -17.50 12.15
CA ASN A 146 -14.82 -16.99 12.00
C ASN A 146 -15.58 -17.61 10.83
N HIS A 147 -15.06 -18.69 10.22
CA HIS A 147 -15.59 -19.27 8.97
C HIS A 147 -15.77 -18.21 7.87
N GLY A 148 -14.83 -17.27 7.81
CA GLY A 148 -14.83 -16.16 6.89
C GLY A 148 -14.30 -16.53 5.50
N ASN A 149 -14.52 -15.64 4.53
CA ASN A 149 -14.04 -15.80 3.16
C ASN A 149 -13.53 -14.48 2.58
N LEU A 150 -12.85 -13.68 3.41
CA LEU A 150 -12.17 -12.48 2.94
C LEU A 150 -11.01 -12.85 2.03
N GLN A 151 -11.02 -12.25 0.84
CA GLN A 151 -9.91 -12.36 -0.10
C GLN A 151 -9.09 -11.07 -0.08
N VAL A 152 -7.78 -11.22 -0.26
CA VAL A 152 -6.82 -10.10 -0.31
C VAL A 152 -6.03 -10.17 -1.61
N TYR A 153 -5.95 -9.03 -2.31
CA TYR A 153 -5.20 -8.91 -3.56
C TYR A 153 -4.30 -7.68 -3.59
N ALA A 154 -3.15 -7.83 -4.20
CA ALA A 154 -2.27 -6.75 -4.62
C ALA A 154 -2.72 -6.24 -6.00
N VAL A 155 -2.89 -4.92 -6.16
CA VAL A 155 -3.44 -4.32 -7.40
C VAL A 155 -2.56 -3.26 -8.04
N ASP A 156 -1.42 -2.92 -7.45
CA ASP A 156 -0.51 -1.92 -7.98
C ASP A 156 0.24 -2.41 -9.23
N VAL A 157 0.93 -1.49 -9.91
CA VAL A 157 1.82 -1.72 -11.04
C VAL A 157 2.85 -2.80 -10.69
N SER A 158 3.10 -3.73 -11.62
CA SER A 158 4.03 -4.83 -11.35
C SER A 158 5.47 -4.35 -11.14
N THR A 159 6.29 -5.17 -10.47
CA THR A 159 7.72 -4.86 -10.28
C THR A 159 8.48 -4.72 -11.61
N LYS A 160 8.05 -5.40 -12.67
CA LYS A 160 8.62 -5.28 -14.02
C LYS A 160 8.31 -3.90 -14.62
N GLU A 161 7.04 -3.49 -14.58
CA GLU A 161 6.60 -2.19 -15.09
C GLU A 161 7.24 -1.03 -14.31
N MET A 162 7.34 -1.14 -12.97
CA MET A 162 8.05 -0.14 -12.17
C MET A 162 9.50 0.05 -12.65
N LYS A 163 10.23 -1.03 -12.97
CA LYS A 163 11.59 -0.92 -13.53
C LYS A 163 11.60 -0.24 -14.91
N GLU A 164 10.59 -0.48 -15.73
CA GLU A 164 10.47 0.18 -17.03
C GLU A 164 10.18 1.68 -16.88
N HIS A 165 9.36 2.07 -15.91
CA HIS A 165 9.12 3.47 -15.59
C HIS A 165 10.33 4.16 -14.93
N ALA A 166 11.12 3.43 -14.14
CA ALA A 166 12.40 3.93 -13.62
C ALA A 166 13.40 4.23 -14.75
N LYS A 167 13.52 3.33 -15.74
CA LYS A 167 14.35 3.56 -16.95
C LYS A 167 13.91 4.77 -17.77
N LYS A 168 12.62 5.11 -17.73
CA LYS A 168 12.05 6.30 -18.39
C LYS A 168 12.22 7.59 -17.55
N GLY A 169 12.79 7.49 -16.35
CA GLY A 169 12.89 8.62 -15.41
C GLY A 169 11.56 9.05 -14.80
N ASN A 170 10.53 8.20 -14.87
CA ASN A 170 9.21 8.46 -14.29
C ASN A 170 9.11 7.99 -12.83
N LEU A 171 10.07 7.17 -12.38
CA LEU A 171 10.31 6.79 -10.99
C LEU A 171 11.76 7.08 -10.66
N PHE A 172 12.03 7.75 -9.54
CA PHE A 172 13.36 8.19 -9.20
C PHE A 172 13.55 8.36 -7.68
N PHE A 173 14.81 8.44 -7.25
CA PHE A 173 15.17 8.76 -5.89
C PHE A 173 15.27 10.27 -5.73
N ARG A 174 14.55 10.86 -4.77
CA ARG A 174 14.71 12.27 -4.42
C ARG A 174 15.63 12.47 -3.22
N ILE A 175 16.39 13.56 -3.24
CA ILE A 175 17.08 14.10 -2.07
C ILE A 175 16.62 15.54 -1.92
N SER A 176 16.12 15.91 -0.74
CA SER A 176 15.62 17.26 -0.50
C SER A 176 16.76 18.23 -0.19
N LEU A 177 17.24 18.90 -1.24
CA LEU A 177 18.26 19.93 -1.22
C LEU A 177 17.85 21.02 -2.23
N PRO A 178 18.44 22.22 -2.19
CA PRO A 178 18.37 23.18 -3.27
C PRO A 178 18.89 22.57 -4.58
N GLU A 179 18.26 22.89 -5.71
CA GLU A 179 18.63 22.32 -7.03
C GLU A 179 20.11 22.56 -7.39
N THR A 180 20.71 23.64 -6.88
CA THR A 180 22.15 23.96 -6.99
C THR A 180 23.05 22.84 -6.45
N CYS A 181 22.56 22.01 -5.53
CA CYS A 181 23.28 20.87 -4.96
C CYS A 181 23.31 19.63 -5.88
N GLN A 182 22.57 19.61 -7.00
CA GLN A 182 22.49 18.44 -7.89
C GLN A 182 23.87 18.00 -8.37
N GLN A 183 24.67 18.92 -8.95
CA GLN A 183 25.98 18.58 -9.50
C GLN A 183 26.97 18.09 -8.42
N PRO A 184 27.13 18.75 -7.25
CA PRO A 184 27.94 18.22 -6.15
C PRO A 184 27.55 16.80 -5.71
N VAL A 185 26.24 16.51 -5.60
CA VAL A 185 25.74 15.20 -5.21
C VAL A 185 26.01 14.15 -6.29
N GLU A 186 25.79 14.46 -7.56
CA GLU A 186 26.11 13.57 -8.67
C GLU A 186 27.61 13.24 -8.75
N GLU A 187 28.47 14.23 -8.55
CA GLU A 187 29.93 14.02 -8.48
C GLU A 187 30.32 13.07 -7.35
N TYR A 188 29.72 13.27 -6.16
CA TYR A 188 29.91 12.39 -5.01
C TYR A 188 29.48 10.96 -5.36
N LEU A 189 28.25 10.78 -5.83
CA LEU A 189 27.70 9.46 -6.19
C LEU A 189 28.55 8.78 -7.27
N LYS A 190 29.00 9.50 -8.31
CA LYS A 190 29.85 8.96 -9.37
C LYS A 190 31.15 8.38 -8.81
N LYS A 191 31.79 9.04 -7.84
CA LYS A 191 33.02 8.57 -7.20
C LYS A 191 32.74 7.48 -6.16
N ALA A 192 31.67 7.61 -5.38
CA ALA A 192 31.24 6.62 -4.40
C ALA A 192 30.90 5.27 -5.07
N ARG A 193 30.31 5.28 -6.28
CA ARG A 193 30.09 4.06 -7.08
C ARG A 193 31.39 3.32 -7.39
N LYS A 194 32.46 4.05 -7.73
CA LYS A 194 33.79 3.46 -7.96
C LYS A 194 34.36 2.85 -6.69
N SER A 195 34.21 3.53 -5.55
CA SER A 195 34.60 2.97 -4.25
C SER A 195 33.81 1.71 -3.90
N ALA A 196 32.49 1.73 -4.11
CA ALA A 196 31.61 0.59 -3.87
C ALA A 196 31.97 -0.62 -4.75
N PHE A 197 32.29 -0.41 -6.02
CA PHE A 197 32.78 -1.46 -6.93
C PHE A 197 34.05 -2.14 -6.41
N LEU A 198 34.92 -1.38 -5.72
CA LEU A 198 36.15 -1.88 -5.12
C LEU A 198 35.97 -2.43 -3.70
N GLY A 199 34.75 -2.49 -3.17
CA GLY A 199 34.49 -2.91 -1.79
C GLY A 199 35.02 -1.92 -0.73
N LYS A 200 35.23 -0.64 -1.09
CA LYS A 200 35.80 0.39 -0.22
C LYS A 200 34.77 1.46 0.14
N ILE A 201 35.00 2.13 1.27
CA ILE A 201 34.26 3.34 1.65
C ILE A 201 34.86 4.56 0.91
N PRO A 202 34.07 5.56 0.51
CA PRO A 202 34.60 6.80 -0.06
C PRO A 202 35.58 7.52 0.89
N LYS A 203 36.63 8.12 0.32
CA LYS A 203 37.66 8.86 1.08
C LYS A 203 37.07 10.05 1.82
N GLU A 204 37.64 10.40 2.95
CA GLU A 204 37.21 11.54 3.77
C GLU A 204 37.27 12.87 3.01
N SER A 205 38.30 13.05 2.16
CA SER A 205 38.41 14.25 1.30
C SER A 205 37.24 14.42 0.33
N LEU A 206 36.58 13.33 -0.08
CA LEU A 206 35.39 13.40 -0.93
C LEU A 206 34.15 13.81 -0.13
N ARG A 207 34.03 13.37 1.13
CA ARG A 207 32.96 13.79 2.04
C ARG A 207 33.11 15.28 2.35
N LYS A 208 34.31 15.71 2.72
CA LYS A 208 34.65 17.11 2.96
C LYS A 208 34.27 18.02 1.78
N LYS A 209 34.63 17.63 0.55
CA LYS A 209 34.25 18.39 -0.67
C LYS A 209 32.74 18.56 -0.82
N LEU A 210 31.95 17.51 -0.54
CA LEU A 210 30.49 17.62 -0.61
C LEU A 210 29.96 18.51 0.51
N SER A 211 30.43 18.33 1.75
CA SER A 211 30.02 19.16 2.89
C SER A 211 30.29 20.65 2.65
N GLU A 212 31.46 21.00 2.11
CA GLU A 212 31.81 22.38 1.74
C GLU A 212 30.88 22.94 0.65
N ALA A 213 30.47 22.12 -0.32
CA ALA A 213 29.53 22.55 -1.35
C ALA A 213 28.13 22.78 -0.78
N LEU A 214 27.64 21.89 0.09
CA LEU A 214 26.34 22.05 0.75
C LEU A 214 26.34 23.27 1.67
N GLN A 215 27.42 23.51 2.41
CA GLN A 215 27.55 24.67 3.30
C GLN A 215 27.49 26.00 2.54
N LYS A 216 28.03 26.07 1.30
CA LYS A 216 27.90 27.25 0.44
C LYS A 216 26.46 27.56 0.04
N GLU A 217 25.63 26.54 -0.04
CA GLU A 217 24.18 26.65 -0.32
C GLU A 217 23.37 26.88 0.97
N GLY A 218 24.02 27.20 2.09
CA GLY A 218 23.38 27.44 3.38
C GLY A 218 22.97 26.16 4.12
N ILE A 219 23.42 24.99 3.67
CA ILE A 219 23.05 23.69 4.24
C ILE A 219 24.17 23.23 5.17
N ASN A 220 24.03 23.57 6.45
CA ASN A 220 24.95 23.08 7.47
C ASN A 220 24.48 21.71 7.98
N LEU A 221 25.10 20.63 7.48
CA LEU A 221 24.83 19.26 7.93
C LEU A 221 25.08 19.06 9.44
N HIS A 222 25.91 19.91 10.07
CA HIS A 222 26.17 19.88 11.50
C HIS A 222 25.12 20.64 12.33
N GLU A 223 24.45 21.66 11.80
CA GLU A 223 23.39 22.37 12.54
C GLU A 223 22.07 21.59 12.58
N ALA A 224 21.86 20.68 11.63
CA ALA A 224 20.78 19.69 11.70
C ALA A 224 20.85 18.79 12.96
N LEU A 225 22.00 18.77 13.67
CA LEU A 225 22.27 17.98 14.87
C LEU A 225 21.57 18.50 16.13
N GLN A 226 21.17 19.78 16.20
CA GLN A 226 20.59 20.34 17.42
C GLN A 226 19.06 20.19 17.53
N LYS A 227 18.34 19.99 16.41
CA LYS A 227 16.86 19.96 16.39
C LYS A 227 16.23 18.58 16.61
N GLU A 228 16.99 17.48 16.48
CA GLU A 228 16.46 16.11 16.66
C GLU A 228 16.81 15.45 18.01
N GLY A 229 17.52 16.14 18.91
CA GLY A 229 17.84 15.59 20.24
C GLY A 229 18.79 14.38 20.24
N ASP A 230 19.46 14.10 19.11
CA ASP A 230 20.37 12.98 18.93
C ASP A 230 21.83 13.45 18.80
N SER A 231 22.77 12.70 19.37
CA SER A 231 24.21 12.98 19.39
C SER A 231 24.80 13.34 18.00
N GLU A 232 25.72 14.31 17.97
CA GLU A 232 26.36 14.91 16.76
C GLU A 232 26.80 13.91 15.68
N ASP A 233 27.19 12.69 16.05
CA ASP A 233 27.68 11.67 15.12
C ASP A 233 26.60 11.00 14.26
N ARG A 234 25.31 11.02 14.64
CA ARG A 234 24.32 10.14 13.98
C ARG A 234 23.78 10.67 12.67
N PHE A 235 23.42 11.95 12.56
CA PHE A 235 22.82 12.48 11.32
C PHE A 235 23.84 12.70 10.20
N PHE A 236 25.03 13.22 10.53
CA PHE A 236 26.14 13.39 9.57
C PHE A 236 26.54 12.05 8.95
N ASN A 237 26.69 11.02 9.78
CA ASN A 237 26.96 9.67 9.30
C ASN A 237 25.76 9.07 8.54
N ARG A 238 24.52 9.39 8.90
CA ARG A 238 23.32 8.91 8.20
C ARG A 238 23.21 9.45 6.78
N PHE A 239 23.46 10.75 6.56
CA PHE A 239 23.44 11.38 5.23
C PHE A 239 24.42 10.69 4.28
N PHE A 240 25.69 10.55 4.70
CA PHE A 240 26.70 9.87 3.89
C PHE A 240 26.47 8.35 3.79
N LYS A 241 25.94 7.68 4.83
CA LYS A 241 25.52 6.27 4.76
C LYS A 241 24.46 6.08 3.67
N GLN A 242 23.47 6.97 3.61
CA GLN A 242 22.42 6.95 2.58
C GLN A 242 22.99 7.20 1.18
N LEU A 243 23.82 8.22 0.98
CA LEU A 243 24.49 8.44 -0.32
C LEU A 243 25.35 7.25 -0.75
N ASN A 244 26.06 6.61 0.18
CA ASN A 244 26.86 5.42 -0.09
C ASN A 244 25.98 4.22 -0.47
N ASN A 245 24.82 4.07 0.16
CA ASN A 245 23.85 3.06 -0.20
C ASN A 245 23.25 3.31 -1.59
N ILE A 246 22.89 4.56 -1.92
CA ILE A 246 22.45 4.94 -3.27
C ILE A 246 23.53 4.59 -4.30
N ALA A 247 24.79 4.91 -4.02
CA ALA A 247 25.89 4.57 -4.91
C ALA A 247 26.04 3.04 -5.10
N LYS A 248 25.95 2.24 -4.03
CA LYS A 248 25.93 0.76 -4.13
C LYS A 248 24.78 0.27 -4.99
N MET A 249 23.61 0.89 -4.88
CA MET A 249 22.43 0.52 -5.66
C MET A 249 22.58 0.89 -7.13
N GLN A 250 23.04 2.11 -7.44
CA GLN A 250 23.35 2.54 -8.81
C GLN A 250 24.44 1.70 -9.49
N GLN A 251 25.35 1.11 -8.70
CA GLN A 251 26.36 0.18 -9.19
C GLN A 251 25.74 -1.16 -9.62
N LYS A 252 24.67 -1.61 -8.96
CA LYS A 252 23.92 -2.83 -9.31
C LYS A 252 22.87 -2.57 -10.40
N ASP A 253 22.24 -1.39 -10.37
CA ASP A 253 21.17 -0.99 -11.29
C ASP A 253 21.38 0.44 -11.79
N LYS A 254 21.85 0.57 -13.03
CA LYS A 254 22.12 1.88 -13.67
C LYS A 254 20.84 2.66 -13.99
N SER A 255 19.66 2.06 -13.89
CA SER A 255 18.38 2.74 -14.13
C SER A 255 17.87 3.55 -12.93
N LEU A 256 18.55 3.46 -11.78
CA LEU A 256 18.26 4.27 -10.60
C LEU A 256 18.73 5.72 -10.81
N VAL A 257 17.77 6.61 -11.09
CA VAL A 257 17.98 8.06 -11.26
C VAL A 257 17.83 8.76 -9.90
N VAL A 258 18.66 9.78 -9.65
CA VAL A 258 18.60 10.62 -8.44
C VAL A 258 18.31 12.06 -8.85
N HIS A 259 17.26 12.65 -8.30
CA HIS A 259 16.91 14.05 -8.47
C HIS A 259 16.98 14.79 -7.14
N ILE A 260 17.49 16.00 -7.16
CA ILE A 260 17.33 16.95 -6.08
C ILE A 260 15.97 17.63 -6.23
N ILE A 261 15.19 17.66 -5.16
CA ILE A 261 13.90 18.37 -5.13
C ILE A 261 13.92 19.29 -3.94
N GLU A 262 13.73 20.59 -4.15
CA GLU A 262 13.67 21.52 -3.04
C GLU A 262 12.43 21.24 -2.17
N ASN A 263 12.68 20.93 -0.91
CA ASN A 263 11.66 20.72 0.10
C ASN A 263 12.20 21.30 1.41
N GLY A 264 11.33 21.91 2.23
CA GLY A 264 11.75 22.70 3.40
C GLY A 264 12.56 21.95 4.46
N ASN A 265 12.68 20.62 4.35
CA ASN A 265 13.49 19.77 5.22
C ASN A 265 14.30 18.75 4.41
N LEU A 266 15.54 18.49 4.85
CA LEU A 266 16.43 17.48 4.26
C LEU A 266 15.85 16.08 4.47
N CYS A 267 15.52 15.39 3.38
CA CYS A 267 15.02 14.02 3.41
C CYS A 267 15.39 13.26 2.13
N PHE A 268 15.31 11.94 2.23
CA PHE A 268 15.64 10.99 1.19
C PHE A 268 14.42 10.12 0.93
N GLY A 269 14.06 9.86 -0.33
CA GLY A 269 12.89 9.03 -0.60
C GLY A 269 12.68 8.68 -2.06
N GLY A 270 11.76 7.75 -2.30
CA GLY A 270 11.25 7.50 -3.64
C GLY A 270 10.29 8.59 -4.09
N ASP A 271 10.31 8.89 -5.38
CA ASP A 271 9.45 9.86 -6.00
C ASP A 271 9.09 9.43 -7.44
N MET A 272 8.08 10.05 -8.02
CA MET A 272 7.45 9.70 -9.28
C MET A 272 6.91 10.93 -10.00
N LYS A 273 6.97 10.92 -11.33
CA LYS A 273 6.37 11.96 -12.17
C LYS A 273 4.85 11.76 -12.34
N PRO A 274 4.06 12.80 -12.65
CA PRO A 274 2.62 12.68 -12.86
C PRO A 274 2.21 11.62 -13.89
N GLU A 275 3.00 11.43 -14.95
CA GLU A 275 2.71 10.44 -15.99
C GLU A 275 2.74 9.00 -15.45
N PHE A 276 3.55 8.72 -14.42
CA PHE A 276 3.51 7.43 -13.74
C PHE A 276 2.27 7.30 -12.86
N VAL A 277 1.86 8.37 -12.19
CA VAL A 277 0.67 8.37 -11.33
C VAL A 277 -0.59 8.09 -12.15
N ASP A 278 -0.77 8.79 -13.28
CA ASP A 278 -1.91 8.56 -14.17
C ASP A 278 -1.90 7.14 -14.77
N TYR A 279 -0.73 6.66 -15.20
CA TYR A 279 -0.56 5.28 -15.67
C TYR A 279 -0.97 4.28 -14.58
N ARG A 280 -0.46 4.45 -13.37
CA ARG A 280 -0.73 3.61 -12.21
C ARG A 280 -2.22 3.57 -11.88
N ASP A 281 -2.90 4.70 -11.87
CA ASP A 281 -4.34 4.78 -11.57
C ASP A 281 -5.20 4.05 -12.61
N GLN A 282 -4.85 4.17 -13.90
CA GLN A 282 -5.49 3.42 -14.99
C GLN A 282 -5.25 1.91 -14.86
N ARG A 283 -4.01 1.51 -14.52
CA ARG A 283 -3.64 0.10 -14.31
C ARG A 283 -4.32 -0.52 -13.09
N MET A 284 -4.42 0.22 -11.98
CA MET A 284 -5.02 -0.23 -10.72
C MET A 284 -6.53 -0.33 -10.81
N SER A 285 -7.19 0.66 -11.42
CA SER A 285 -8.64 0.66 -11.59
C SER A 285 -9.14 -0.46 -12.50
N GLY A 286 -8.35 -0.83 -13.52
CA GLY A 286 -8.73 -1.79 -14.55
C GLY A 286 -9.16 -1.14 -15.87
N ASN A 287 -8.88 0.16 -16.07
CA ASN A 287 -9.08 0.83 -17.35
C ASN A 287 -7.93 0.58 -18.34
N LEU A 288 -6.76 0.17 -17.83
CA LEU A 288 -5.63 -0.29 -18.62
C LEU A 288 -5.25 -1.72 -18.20
N GLU A 289 -5.64 -2.71 -18.99
CA GLU A 289 -5.34 -4.12 -18.76
C GLU A 289 -4.28 -4.63 -19.74
N LEU A 290 -3.34 -5.43 -19.23
CA LEU A 290 -2.33 -6.09 -20.05
C LEU A 290 -2.56 -7.60 -19.97
N LYS A 291 -2.59 -8.28 -21.13
CA LYS A 291 -2.81 -9.73 -21.20
C LYS A 291 -1.80 -10.54 -20.37
N GLU A 292 -0.58 -10.01 -20.21
CA GLU A 292 0.47 -10.68 -19.42
C GLU A 292 0.16 -10.76 -17.92
N ASP A 293 -0.83 -10.01 -17.43
CA ASP A 293 -1.22 -9.99 -16.03
C ASP A 293 -2.02 -11.24 -15.61
N HIS A 294 -2.60 -11.98 -16.57
CA HIS A 294 -3.48 -13.13 -16.28
C HIS A 294 -2.80 -14.20 -15.42
N LYS A 295 -1.46 -14.32 -15.53
CA LYS A 295 -0.65 -15.25 -14.74
C LYS A 295 -0.58 -14.90 -13.25
N TYR A 296 -0.96 -13.68 -12.87
CA TYR A 296 -0.99 -13.22 -11.47
C TYR A 296 -2.38 -13.37 -10.84
N GLY A 297 -3.40 -13.75 -11.62
CA GLY A 297 -4.80 -13.73 -11.20
C GLY A 297 -5.44 -12.34 -11.32
N PRO A 298 -6.59 -12.10 -10.65
CA PRO A 298 -7.25 -10.80 -10.60
C PRO A 298 -6.28 -9.73 -10.07
N CYS A 299 -5.97 -8.74 -10.91
CA CYS A 299 -4.82 -7.85 -10.70
C CYS A 299 -5.16 -6.35 -10.70
N ASN A 300 -6.44 -6.03 -10.82
CA ASN A 300 -6.97 -4.67 -10.76
C ASN A 300 -8.27 -4.65 -9.95
N ILE A 301 -8.67 -3.47 -9.47
CA ILE A 301 -9.81 -3.28 -8.58
C ILE A 301 -11.11 -3.81 -9.21
N LYS A 302 -11.32 -3.59 -10.51
CA LYS A 302 -12.50 -4.07 -11.24
C LYS A 302 -12.61 -5.59 -11.22
N GLN A 303 -11.57 -6.30 -11.63
CA GLN A 303 -11.55 -7.77 -11.65
C GLN A 303 -11.60 -8.36 -10.24
N VAL A 304 -10.87 -7.77 -9.29
CA VAL A 304 -10.87 -8.22 -7.89
C VAL A 304 -12.25 -8.09 -7.26
N ALA A 305 -12.99 -7.03 -7.54
CA ALA A 305 -14.34 -6.87 -7.02
C ALA A 305 -15.33 -7.95 -7.53
N GLU A 306 -15.01 -8.62 -8.64
CA GLU A 306 -15.81 -9.71 -9.21
C GLU A 306 -15.48 -11.09 -8.66
N THR A 307 -14.39 -11.25 -7.90
CA THR A 307 -13.98 -12.55 -7.33
C THR A 307 -14.92 -13.02 -6.22
N ARG A 308 -15.65 -12.10 -5.59
CA ARG A 308 -16.65 -12.38 -4.57
C ARG A 308 -18.05 -12.13 -5.14
N SER A 309 -18.80 -13.21 -5.31
CA SER A 309 -20.18 -13.15 -5.80
C SER A 309 -21.09 -12.53 -4.74
N PHE A 310 -21.48 -11.26 -4.91
CA PHE A 310 -22.52 -10.61 -4.10
C PHE A 310 -23.66 -10.16 -5.02
N TYR A 311 -24.86 -10.70 -4.81
CA TYR A 311 -25.98 -10.57 -5.75
C TYR A 311 -26.68 -9.20 -5.74
N TYR A 312 -26.64 -8.45 -4.63
CA TYR A 312 -27.33 -7.15 -4.54
C TYR A 312 -26.74 -6.24 -3.46
N PRO A 313 -26.46 -4.95 -3.69
CA PRO A 313 -26.74 -4.18 -4.91
C PRO A 313 -25.59 -4.18 -5.95
N GLY A 314 -24.47 -4.84 -5.64
CA GLY A 314 -23.32 -4.99 -6.53
C GLY A 314 -22.05 -5.31 -5.74
N SER A 315 -20.95 -5.57 -6.45
CA SER A 315 -19.64 -5.87 -5.86
C SER A 315 -19.15 -4.76 -4.93
N ARG A 316 -18.38 -5.15 -3.90
CA ARG A 316 -17.81 -4.24 -2.91
C ARG A 316 -16.31 -4.49 -2.78
N VAL A 317 -15.54 -3.43 -2.89
CA VAL A 317 -14.09 -3.45 -2.68
C VAL A 317 -13.69 -2.35 -1.72
N ILE A 318 -12.75 -2.68 -0.83
CA ILE A 318 -12.02 -1.69 -0.05
C ILE A 318 -10.59 -1.72 -0.55
N HIS A 319 -10.10 -0.56 -0.97
CA HIS A 319 -8.73 -0.37 -1.38
C HIS A 319 -7.97 0.32 -0.25
N TRP A 320 -6.87 -0.28 0.18
CA TRP A 320 -6.00 0.23 1.23
C TRP A 320 -4.63 0.56 0.64
N GLY A 321 -4.30 1.84 0.57
CA GLY A 321 -3.05 2.36 0.05
C GLY A 321 -2.70 3.71 0.68
N GLY A 322 -1.43 4.11 0.61
CA GLY A 322 -0.93 5.37 1.15
C GLY A 322 -1.69 6.58 0.63
N ALA A 323 -1.70 7.65 1.42
CA ALA A 323 -2.26 8.96 1.06
C ALA A 323 -1.89 9.52 -0.32
N TYR A 324 -0.74 9.11 -0.87
CA TYR A 324 -0.34 9.40 -2.25
C TYR A 324 -1.43 9.02 -3.27
N HIS A 325 -2.27 8.02 -2.96
CA HIS A 325 -3.40 7.56 -3.78
C HIS A 325 -4.67 8.39 -3.71
N LEU A 326 -4.74 9.30 -2.76
CA LEU A 326 -5.87 10.21 -2.67
C LEU A 326 -5.47 11.66 -2.98
N GLY A 327 -4.18 12.00 -2.96
CA GLY A 327 -3.65 13.24 -3.54
C GLY A 327 -2.72 14.03 -2.62
N GLU A 328 -1.98 13.38 -1.73
CA GLU A 328 -1.04 14.07 -0.85
C GLU A 328 0.26 14.54 -1.52
N ILE A 329 0.89 15.54 -0.89
CA ILE A 329 2.17 16.16 -1.25
C ILE A 329 2.13 16.78 -2.65
N LYS A 330 1.29 17.81 -2.82
CA LYS A 330 1.17 18.64 -4.04
C LYS A 330 0.89 17.82 -5.32
N ARG A 331 0.32 16.62 -5.21
CA ARG A 331 0.08 15.71 -6.34
C ARG A 331 -1.41 15.46 -6.54
N GLN A 332 -1.84 15.45 -7.79
CA GLN A 332 -3.17 15.01 -8.16
C GLN A 332 -3.11 13.55 -8.62
N THR A 333 -3.81 12.68 -7.91
CA THR A 333 -4.18 11.33 -8.37
C THR A 333 -5.58 11.37 -8.96
N ASN A 334 -5.81 10.53 -9.98
CA ASN A 334 -7.10 10.37 -10.62
C ASN A 334 -7.76 9.03 -10.26
N LEU A 335 -7.25 8.28 -9.28
CA LEU A 335 -7.75 6.93 -8.96
C LEU A 335 -9.26 6.89 -8.73
N SER A 336 -9.83 7.82 -7.97
CA SER A 336 -11.29 7.90 -7.76
C SER A 336 -12.07 8.08 -9.07
N LYS A 337 -11.56 8.91 -10.00
CA LYS A 337 -12.17 9.10 -11.32
C LYS A 337 -12.00 7.85 -12.20
N GLU A 338 -10.83 7.23 -12.17
CA GLU A 338 -10.56 6.00 -12.93
C GLU A 338 -11.38 4.81 -12.42
N VAL A 339 -11.57 4.67 -11.11
CA VAL A 339 -12.44 3.66 -10.51
C VAL A 339 -13.91 3.88 -10.90
N LYS A 340 -14.38 5.15 -10.97
CA LYS A 340 -15.72 5.45 -11.52
C LYS A 340 -15.85 5.03 -12.99
N LYS A 341 -14.84 5.33 -13.82
CA LYS A 341 -14.79 4.89 -15.23
C LYS A 341 -14.76 3.36 -15.37
N ALA A 342 -14.13 2.66 -14.42
CA ALA A 342 -14.04 1.20 -14.40
C ALA A 342 -15.37 0.50 -14.04
N GLY A 343 -16.41 1.25 -13.68
CA GLY A 343 -17.77 0.73 -13.45
C GLY A 343 -18.27 0.83 -12.01
N PHE A 344 -17.52 1.47 -11.11
CA PHE A 344 -17.94 1.70 -9.73
C PHE A 344 -18.82 2.95 -9.63
N SER A 345 -20.13 2.76 -9.68
CA SER A 345 -21.11 3.85 -9.56
C SER A 345 -21.10 4.53 -8.19
N CYS A 346 -20.56 3.86 -7.17
CA CYS A 346 -20.45 4.37 -5.81
C CYS A 346 -18.97 4.35 -5.40
N VAL A 347 -18.40 5.52 -5.13
CA VAL A 347 -17.03 5.64 -4.63
C VAL A 347 -17.07 6.51 -3.39
N VAL A 348 -16.45 6.04 -2.31
CA VAL A 348 -16.24 6.78 -1.07
C VAL A 348 -14.75 6.86 -0.82
N THR A 349 -14.23 8.04 -0.52
CA THR A 349 -12.84 8.23 -0.08
C THR A 349 -12.78 8.36 1.45
N ALA A 350 -11.78 7.73 2.07
CA ALA A 350 -11.51 7.84 3.49
C ALA A 350 -10.02 8.03 3.70
N ASP A 351 -9.63 8.96 4.55
CA ASP A 351 -8.24 9.37 4.69
C ASP A 351 -7.82 9.44 6.16
N ALA A 352 -6.66 8.86 6.44
CA ALA A 352 -6.03 8.81 7.75
C ALA A 352 -5.42 10.15 8.19
N TYR A 353 -5.07 11.03 7.24
CA TYR A 353 -4.36 12.27 7.54
C TYR A 353 -5.27 13.38 8.08
N THR A 354 -4.74 14.25 8.94
CA THR A 354 -5.41 15.46 9.39
C THR A 354 -5.05 16.65 8.48
N ASP A 355 -5.80 17.76 8.59
CA ASP A 355 -5.88 18.83 7.57
C ASP A 355 -4.54 19.50 7.18
N GLU A 356 -3.46 19.36 7.95
CA GLU A 356 -2.15 19.98 7.67
C GLU A 356 -1.41 19.38 6.47
N PHE A 357 -1.74 18.14 6.06
CA PHE A 357 -1.10 17.45 4.92
C PHE A 357 -2.04 17.18 3.74
N ARG A 358 -3.33 17.49 3.90
CA ARG A 358 -4.38 17.21 2.90
C ARG A 358 -4.55 18.36 1.92
N ASN A 359 -4.32 18.09 0.64
CA ASN A 359 -4.57 19.03 -0.47
C ASN A 359 -5.70 18.58 -1.42
N TYR A 360 -6.54 17.61 -1.02
CA TYR A 360 -7.57 17.04 -1.88
C TYR A 360 -8.88 16.76 -1.11
N PRO A 361 -10.04 16.76 -1.79
CA PRO A 361 -11.32 16.51 -1.14
C PRO A 361 -11.49 15.02 -0.78
N THR A 362 -11.70 14.73 0.50
CA THR A 362 -12.02 13.39 1.03
C THR A 362 -13.43 13.38 1.63
N ASP A 363 -14.20 12.30 1.40
CA ASP A 363 -15.53 12.16 2.02
C ASP A 363 -15.45 11.95 3.55
N TYR A 364 -14.36 11.32 4.03
CA TYR A 364 -14.15 10.99 5.44
C TYR A 364 -12.70 11.16 5.89
N VAL A 365 -12.54 11.71 7.09
CA VAL A 365 -11.29 11.66 7.86
C VAL A 365 -11.43 10.61 8.95
N PHE A 366 -10.39 9.80 9.18
CA PHE A 366 -10.42 8.83 10.28
C PHE A 366 -9.07 8.72 11.00
N GLU A 367 -9.08 9.03 12.29
CA GLU A 367 -7.93 8.80 13.20
C GLU A 367 -8.06 7.45 13.94
N SER A 368 -9.15 6.71 13.69
CA SER A 368 -9.48 5.49 14.43
C SER A 368 -10.37 4.56 13.62
N GLN A 369 -10.47 3.30 14.08
CA GLN A 369 -11.41 2.30 13.58
C GLN A 369 -12.84 2.85 13.42
N LYS A 370 -13.33 3.63 14.37
CA LYS A 370 -14.69 4.19 14.32
C LYS A 370 -14.88 5.09 13.08
N GLY A 371 -13.86 5.84 12.69
CA GLY A 371 -13.91 6.68 11.49
C GLY A 371 -13.93 5.84 10.21
N LEU A 372 -13.08 4.81 10.10
CA LEU A 372 -13.08 3.88 8.97
C LEU A 372 -14.44 3.17 8.81
N GLN A 373 -15.04 2.73 9.93
CA GLN A 373 -16.35 2.09 9.93
C GLN A 373 -17.48 3.04 9.47
N LYS A 374 -17.37 4.34 9.76
CA LYS A 374 -18.33 5.34 9.24
C LYS A 374 -18.25 5.45 7.72
N ALA A 375 -17.04 5.47 7.15
CA ALA A 375 -16.86 5.50 5.70
C ALA A 375 -17.44 4.25 5.02
N ILE A 376 -17.16 3.06 5.57
CA ILE A 376 -17.72 1.79 5.08
C ILE A 376 -19.25 1.80 5.14
N THR A 377 -19.81 2.17 6.30
CA THR A 377 -21.26 2.23 6.52
C THR A 377 -21.94 3.24 5.59
N HIS A 378 -21.32 4.41 5.37
CA HIS A 378 -21.85 5.38 4.42
C HIS A 378 -21.80 4.87 2.99
N GLY A 379 -20.69 4.27 2.57
CA GLY A 379 -20.56 3.66 1.25
C GLY A 379 -21.65 2.63 0.99
N ILE A 380 -21.89 1.73 1.96
CA ILE A 380 -23.00 0.78 1.90
C ILE A 380 -24.35 1.50 1.78
N LYS A 381 -24.60 2.53 2.58
CA LYS A 381 -25.85 3.31 2.54
C LYS A 381 -26.05 3.99 1.18
N ILE A 382 -25.01 4.58 0.59
CA ILE A 382 -25.08 5.16 -0.76
C ILE A 382 -25.41 4.06 -1.77
N GLN A 383 -24.71 2.93 -1.70
CA GLN A 383 -24.86 1.80 -2.61
C GLN A 383 -26.26 1.16 -2.53
N THR A 384 -26.92 1.20 -1.37
CA THR A 384 -28.26 0.62 -1.16
C THR A 384 -29.41 1.61 -1.32
N LYS A 385 -29.17 2.93 -1.25
CA LYS A 385 -30.19 3.98 -1.48
C LYS A 385 -30.78 3.88 -2.89
N SER A 386 -31.96 3.29 -3.05
CA SER A 386 -32.70 3.31 -4.32
C SER A 386 -32.97 4.76 -4.75
N HIS A 387 -32.89 5.06 -6.05
CA HIS A 387 -33.81 6.06 -6.58
C HIS A 387 -35.21 5.49 -6.35
N VAL A 388 -35.97 6.10 -5.45
CA VAL A 388 -37.39 5.80 -5.27
C VAL A 388 -38.08 6.13 -6.60
N ARG A 389 -38.24 5.10 -7.44
CA ARG A 389 -39.34 4.96 -8.40
C ARG A 389 -39.67 3.48 -8.51
N TYR A 390 -40.47 3.01 -7.57
CA TYR A 390 -41.62 2.18 -7.93
C TYR A 390 -42.81 2.77 -7.19
N PRO A 391 -43.93 2.90 -7.90
CA PRO A 391 -44.97 1.95 -7.59
C PRO A 391 -45.31 1.17 -8.85
N HIS A 392 -44.92 -0.10 -8.89
CA HIS A 392 -45.92 -1.05 -9.37
C HIS A 392 -46.88 -1.19 -8.21
N SER A 393 -47.98 -0.45 -8.29
CA SER A 393 -49.17 -0.76 -7.53
C SER A 393 -49.45 -2.25 -7.73
N LEU A 394 -49.38 -3.01 -6.65
CA LEU A 394 -50.25 -4.16 -6.48
C LEU A 394 -51.67 -3.56 -6.40
N SER A 395 -52.28 -3.28 -7.55
CA SER A 395 -53.69 -2.94 -7.62
C SER A 395 -54.47 -4.23 -7.46
N HIS A 396 -54.98 -4.39 -6.24
CA HIS A 396 -56.28 -4.96 -5.92
C HIS A 396 -56.65 -6.32 -6.53
N GLY A 397 -56.71 -7.31 -5.64
CA GLY A 397 -57.69 -8.37 -5.78
C GLY A 397 -59.06 -7.76 -6.05
N GLU A 398 -59.66 -8.20 -7.15
CA GLU A 398 -61.06 -7.98 -7.45
C GLU A 398 -61.89 -8.54 -6.30
N LYS A 399 -62.51 -7.64 -5.52
CA LYS A 399 -63.73 -7.97 -4.81
C LYS A 399 -64.80 -8.19 -5.88
N GLN A 400 -65.09 -9.44 -6.20
CA GLN A 400 -66.38 -9.80 -6.79
C GLN A 400 -67.47 -9.36 -5.82
N LYS A 401 -68.25 -8.35 -6.22
CA LYS A 401 -69.54 -8.04 -5.61
C LYS A 401 -70.54 -9.09 -6.08
N GLU A 402 -71.09 -9.83 -5.13
CA GLU A 402 -72.39 -10.50 -5.28
C GLU A 402 -73.42 -9.45 -5.75
N LYS A 403 -74.07 -9.74 -6.89
CA LYS A 403 -75.34 -9.14 -7.25
C LYS A 403 -76.43 -10.07 -6.75
N ASP A 404 -77.03 -9.68 -5.64
CA ASP A 404 -78.34 -10.16 -5.24
C ASP A 404 -79.38 -9.42 -6.09
N THR A 405 -80.01 -10.13 -7.02
CA THR A 405 -81.24 -9.69 -7.69
C THR A 405 -82.30 -10.72 -7.40
N SER A 406 -82.99 -10.53 -6.28
CA SER A 406 -84.35 -11.00 -6.10
C SER A 406 -85.27 -10.19 -7.03
N GLN A 407 -85.71 -10.82 -8.12
CA GLN A 407 -86.97 -10.45 -8.74
C GLN A 407 -88.00 -11.49 -8.32
N HIS A 408 -89.06 -10.98 -7.71
CA HIS A 408 -90.30 -11.69 -7.42
C HIS A 408 -90.94 -12.23 -8.71
N GLU A 409 -91.41 -13.47 -8.62
CA GLU A 409 -92.52 -14.09 -9.38
C GLU A 409 -93.82 -13.24 -9.29
N PRO A 410 -94.81 -13.39 -10.20
CA PRO A 410 -95.25 -14.63 -10.88
C PRO A 410 -95.17 -14.67 -12.41
#